data_AF-R5CG03-F1
#
_entry.id   AF-R5CG03-F1
#
_cell.length_a   1.000
_cell.length_b   1.000
_cell.length_c   1.000
_cell.angle_alpha   90.00
_cell.angle_beta   90.00
_cell.angle_gamma   90.00
#
_symmetry.space_group_name_H-M   'P 1'
#
loop_
_entity.id
_entity.type
_entity.pdbx_description
1 polymer ?
#
loop_
_entity_poly.entity_id
_entity_poly.type
_entity_poly.pdbx_seq_one_letter_code
_entity_poly.pdbx_strand_id
1 'polypeptide(L)' 'MISLLLAAEIAKLGAAIGGSLAAIGAGIGIGRIGGQAMDAMARQPEKMGELRSSMIIAAALVEGVAFFAVIIALLALFV' A
#
# COMPACT_ATOMS: atom_id res chain seq x y z
N MET A 1 32.25 7.27 -15.30
CA MET A 1 31.03 7.75 -15.99
C MET A 1 30.07 6.60 -16.27
N ILE A 2 30.51 5.52 -16.93
CA ILE A 2 29.67 4.32 -17.18
C ILE A 2 29.17 3.65 -15.90
N SER A 3 30.01 3.54 -14.87
CA SER A 3 29.62 2.96 -13.56
C SER A 3 28.47 3.73 -12.87
N LEU A 4 28.46 5.05 -13.00
CA LEU A 4 27.42 5.91 -12.42
C LEU A 4 26.08 5.72 -13.16
N LEU A 5 26.13 5.61 -14.48
CA LEU A 5 24.95 5.36 -15.31
C LEU A 5 24.30 4.02 -14.95
N LEU A 6 25.12 2.97 -14.77
CA LEU A 6 24.63 1.63 -14.41
C LEU A 6 23.96 1.62 -13.04
N ALA A 7 24.54 2.32 -12.05
CA ALA A 7 23.95 2.43 -10.71
C ALA A 7 22.57 3.11 -10.74
N ALA A 8 22.41 4.17 -11.54
CA ALA A 8 21.14 4.85 -11.69
C ALA A 8 20.04 3.96 -12.32
N GLU A 9 20.38 3.15 -13.34
CA GLU A 9 19.44 2.22 -13.95
C GLU A 9 18.99 1.12 -12.98
N ILE A 10 19.90 0.59 -12.16
CA ILE A 10 19.57 -0.40 -11.13
C ILE A 10 18.65 0.21 -10.05
N ALA A 11 18.91 1.45 -9.63
CA ALA A 11 18.07 2.14 -8.65
C ALA A 11 16.63 2.35 -9.17
N LYS A 12 16.47 2.74 -10.44
CA LYS A 12 15.16 2.88 -11.09
C LYS A 12 14.41 1.56 -11.15
N LEU A 13 15.10 0.47 -11.51
CA LEU A 13 14.51 -0.86 -11.55
C LEU A 13 14.06 -1.31 -10.15
N GLY A 14 14.91 -1.10 -9.14
CA GLY A 14 14.59 -1.39 -7.74
C GLY A 14 13.37 -0.61 -7.24
N ALA A 15 13.30 0.69 -7.56
CA ALA A 15 12.16 1.55 -7.22
C ALA A 15 10.86 1.07 -7.89
N ALA A 16 10.91 0.71 -9.18
CA ALA A 16 9.74 0.21 -9.92
C ALA A 16 9.22 -1.12 -9.35
N ILE A 17 10.13 -2.07 -9.07
CA ILE A 17 9.77 -3.37 -8.49
C ILE A 17 9.22 -3.19 -7.06
N GLY A 18 9.96 -2.47 -6.21
CA GLY A 18 9.57 -2.25 -4.81
C GLY A 18 8.23 -1.54 -4.67
N GLY A 19 8.02 -0.46 -5.45
CA GLY A 19 6.76 0.26 -5.47
C GLY A 19 5.58 -0.59 -5.95
N SER A 20 5.78 -1.39 -7.01
CA SER A 20 4.74 -2.28 -7.53
C SER A 20 4.37 -3.39 -6.54
N LEU A 21 5.35 -4.00 -5.87
CA LEU A 21 5.10 -5.02 -4.85
C LEU A 21 4.36 -4.44 -3.64
N ALA A 22 4.73 -3.23 -3.20
CA ALA A 22 4.03 -2.55 -2.13
C ALA A 22 2.57 -2.25 -2.49
N ALA A 23 2.32 -1.75 -3.71
CA ALA A 23 0.98 -1.49 -4.22
C ALA A 23 0.12 -2.76 -4.28
N ILE A 24 0.69 -3.88 -4.75
CA ILE A 24 -0.01 -5.18 -4.77
C ILE A 24 -0.35 -5.63 -3.35
N GLY A 25 0.61 -5.58 -2.43
CA GLY A 25 0.41 -5.95 -1.03
C GLY A 25 -0.68 -5.11 -0.36
N ALA A 26 -0.67 -3.79 -0.59
CA ALA A 26 -1.68 -2.87 -0.09
C ALA A 26 -3.06 -3.18 -0.67
N GLY A 27 -3.17 -3.38 -1.99
CA GLY A 27 -4.41 -3.72 -2.66
C GLY A 27 -5.03 -5.02 -2.14
N ILE A 28 -4.22 -6.06 -1.91
CA ILE A 28 -4.69 -7.32 -1.30
C ILE A 28 -5.17 -7.09 0.14
N GLY A 29 -4.41 -6.33 0.94
CA GLY A 29 -4.77 -6.03 2.32
C GLY A 29 -6.09 -5.27 2.45
N ILE A 30 -6.21 -4.15 1.72
CA ILE A 30 -7.41 -3.31 1.69
C ILE A 30 -8.61 -4.08 1.14
N GLY A 31 -8.43 -4.87 0.07
CA GLY A 31 -9.49 -5.69 -0.51
C GLY A 31 -10.06 -6.71 0.49
N ARG A 32 -9.20 -7.36 1.28
CA ARG A 32 -9.64 -8.30 2.33
C ARG A 32 -10.36 -7.58 3.47
N ILE A 33 -9.82 -6.46 3.94
CA ILE A 33 -10.44 -5.64 4.99
C ILE A 33 -11.83 -5.17 4.54
N GLY A 34 -11.94 -4.62 3.34
CA GLY A 34 -13.20 -4.15 2.77
C GLY A 34 -14.23 -5.27 2.61
N GLY A 35 -13.83 -6.41 2.04
CA GLY A 35 -14.73 -7.56 1.87
C GLY A 35 -15.27 -8.09 3.20
N GLN A 36 -14.39 -8.29 4.19
CA GLN A 36 -14.80 -8.76 5.52
C GLN A 36 -15.69 -7.75 6.25
N ALA A 37 -15.43 -6.45 6.09
CA ALA A 37 -16.27 -5.41 6.66
C ALA A 37 -17.65 -5.37 6.01
N MET A 38 -17.77 -5.55 4.70
CA MET A 38 -19.07 -5.65 4.01
C MET A 38 -19.88 -6.84 4.51
N ASP A 39 -19.26 -8.02 4.61
CA ASP A 39 -19.92 -9.22 5.13
C ASP A 39 -20.39 -9.03 6.58
N ALA A 40 -19.56 -8.42 7.42
CA ALA A 40 -19.90 -8.12 8.80
C ALA A 40 -21.06 -7.11 8.90
N MET A 41 -21.06 -6.06 8.08
CA MET A 41 -22.13 -5.06 8.05
C MET A 41 -23.45 -5.63 7.54
N ALA A 42 -23.41 -6.54 6.56
CA ALA A 42 -24.60 -7.24 6.08
C ALA A 42 -25.22 -8.14 7.16
N ARG A 43 -24.39 -8.75 8.03
CA ARG A 43 -24.84 -9.60 9.14
C ARG A 43 -25.30 -8.81 10.37
N GLN A 44 -24.74 -7.63 10.61
CA GLN A 44 -25.04 -6.77 11.76
C GLN A 44 -25.24 -5.31 11.33
N PRO A 45 -26.39 -4.98 10.70
CA PRO A 45 -26.68 -3.64 10.22
C PRO A 45 -26.65 -2.57 11.32
N GLU A 46 -26.98 -2.94 12.56
CA GLU A 46 -27.01 -2.04 13.71
C GLU A 46 -25.60 -1.52 14.07
N LYS A 47 -24.55 -2.25 13.69
CA LYS A 47 -23.14 -1.90 13.97
C LYS A 47 -22.41 -1.30 12.77
N MET A 48 -23.12 -0.91 11.71
CA MET A 48 -22.50 -0.40 10.49
C MET A 48 -21.52 0.76 10.72
N GLY A 49 -21.84 1.70 11.63
CA GLY A 49 -20.97 2.85 11.92
C GLY A 49 -19.63 2.45 12.53
N GLU A 50 -19.65 1.55 13.53
CA GLU A 50 -18.46 1.04 14.20
C GLU A 50 -17.60 0.17 13.28
N LEU A 51 -18.25 -0.70 12.49
CA LEU A 51 -17.57 -1.56 11.51
C LEU A 51 -16.90 -0.74 10.41
N ARG A 52 -17.58 0.28 9.87
CA ARG A 52 -17.00 1.19 8.88
C ARG A 52 -15.82 1.96 9.45
N SER A 53 -15.92 2.45 10.68
CA SER A 53 -14.83 3.18 11.33
C SER A 53 -13.61 2.30 11.53
N SER A 54 -13.80 1.08 12.04
CA SER A 54 -12.72 0.09 12.22
C SER A 54 -12.08 -0.31 10.89
N MET A 55 -12.90 -0.51 9.85
CA MET A 55 -12.44 -0.80 8.48
C MET A 55 -11.55 0.33 7.94
N ILE A 56 -11.98 1.58 8.07
CA ILE A 56 -11.21 2.74 7.60
C ILE A 56 -9.88 2.87 8.34
N ILE A 57 -9.87 2.69 9.67
CA ILE A 57 -8.63 2.73 10.46
C ILE A 57 -7.66 1.64 10.00
N ALA A 58 -8.14 0.41 9.83
CA ALA A 58 -7.32 -0.69 9.36
C ALA A 58 -6.79 -0.44 7.93
N ALA A 59 -7.63 0.05 7.03
CA ALA A 59 -7.22 0.41 5.67
C ALA A 59 -6.19 1.55 5.65
N ALA A 60 -6.35 2.56 6.50
CA ALA A 60 -5.40 3.67 6.62
C ALA A 60 -4.03 3.23 7.13
N LEU A 61 -3.97 2.25 8.03
CA LEU A 61 -2.70 1.66 8.48
C LEU A 61 -1.97 0.92 7.35
N VAL A 62 -2.73 0.19 6.50
CA VAL A 62 -2.16 -0.47 5.31
C VAL A 62 -1.65 0.57 4.31
N GLU A 63 -2.42 1.63 4.06
CA GLU A 63 -1.98 2.73 3.19
C GLU A 63 -0.75 3.46 3.74
N GLY A 64 -0.62 3.62 5.06
CA GLY A 64 0.57 4.23 5.65
C GLY A 64 1.87 3.50 5.28
N VAL A 65 1.83 2.15 5.25
CA VAL A 65 2.97 1.32 4.84
C VAL A 65 3.21 1.42 3.33
N ALA A 66 2.14 1.41 2.53
CA ALA A 66 2.22 1.56 1.07
C ALA A 66 2.83 2.91 0.68
N PHE A 67 2.40 3.98 1.34
CA PHE A 67 2.90 5.33 1.13
C PHE A 67 4.37 5.46 1.50
N PHE A 68 4.80 4.82 2.59
CA PHE A 68 6.22 4.77 2.95
C PHE A 68 7.08 4.09 1.86
N ALA A 69 6.59 3.02 1.24
CA ALA A 69 7.29 2.37 0.12
C ALA A 69 7.38 3.28 -1.11
N VAL A 70 6.33 4.06 -1.42
CA VAL A 70 6.37 5.07 -2.50
C VAL A 70 7.42 6.15 -2.20
N ILE A 71 7.51 6.62 -0.95
CA ILE A 71 8.53 7.59 -0.54
C ILE A 71 9.94 7.03 -0.77
N ILE A 72 10.20 5.79 -0.34
CA ILE A 72 11.50 5.13 -0.56
C ILE A 72 11.81 5.03 -2.07
N ALA A 73 10.83 4.65 -2.88
CA ALA A 73 10.99 4.55 -4.32
C ALA A 73 11.32 5.92 -4.95
N LEU A 74 10.66 7.00 -4.52
CA LEU A 74 10.97 8.35 -4.96
C LEU A 74 12.38 8.78 -4.53
N LEU A 75 12.79 8.50 -3.30
CA LEU A 75 14.14 8.82 -2.84
C LEU A 75 15.20 8.09 -3.68
N ALA A 76 14.98 6.81 -4.01
CA ALA A 76 15.90 6.06 -4.87
C ALA A 76 16.00 6.59 -6.32
N LEU A 77 15.00 7.36 -6.77
CA LEU A 77 14.98 7.95 -8.12
C LEU A 77 15.63 9.34 -8.17
N PHE A 78 15.56 10.10 -7.08
CA PHE A 78 15.86 11.53 -7.07
C PHE A 78 17.00 11.94 -6.13
N VAL A 79 17.47 11.05 -5.26
CA VAL A 79 18.57 11.27 -4.31
C VAL A 79 19.71 10.32 -4.63
#